data_AF-A0A0B6YVV9-F1
#
_entry.id   AF-A0A0B6YVV9-F1
#
_cell.length_a   1.000
_cell.length_b   1.000
_cell.length_c   1.000
_cell.angle_alpha   90.00
_cell.angle_beta   90.00
_cell.angle_gamma   90.00
#
_symmetry.space_group_name_H-M   'P 1'
#
loop_
_entity.id
_entity.type
_entity.pdbx_description
1 polymer ?
#
loop_
_entity_poly.entity_id
_entity_poly.type
_entity_poly.pdbx_seq_one_letter_code
_entity_poly.pdbx_strand_id
1 'polypeptide(L)'
;AACSSGDTAEVDKLLRSERSANINTANVDGLTALHQACIDDNLEMVEFLVEHGADINACDNEGWTPLHATASCAFLDIARYLINHNANVAAVNNDGELPIDIAENEEMENLLQEEMDREGIDADAARCAEEQRMLEDANLWLSNKTIKEIQHPKTGASALHVAAAKGY
;
A
#
# COMPACT_ATOMS: atom_id res chain seq x y z
N ALA A 1 7.20 26.58 -25.88
CA ALA A 1 7.87 26.95 -24.62
C ALA A 1 6.79 27.21 -23.58
N ALA A 2 6.95 26.61 -22.40
CA ALA A 2 6.02 26.50 -21.25
C ALA A 2 5.23 25.17 -21.18
N CYS A 3 5.92 24.08 -20.84
CA CYS A 3 5.35 22.84 -20.26
C CYS A 3 6.06 22.56 -18.93
N SER A 4 6.20 23.58 -18.09
CA SER A 4 7.05 23.52 -16.88
C SER A 4 6.54 24.45 -15.78
N SER A 5 5.25 24.40 -15.48
CA SER A 5 4.71 25.06 -14.30
C SER A 5 3.55 24.24 -13.77
N GLY A 6 3.72 23.73 -12.56
CA GLY A 6 2.84 22.80 -11.88
C GLY A 6 1.35 23.10 -12.04
N ASP A 7 0.62 22.04 -12.31
CA ASP A 7 -0.85 21.96 -12.33
C ASP A 7 -1.49 22.24 -10.94
N THR A 8 -0.76 22.79 -9.97
CA THR A 8 -1.31 23.13 -8.65
C THR A 8 -2.46 24.14 -8.76
N ALA A 9 -2.42 25.05 -9.74
CA ALA A 9 -3.50 26.00 -9.99
C ALA A 9 -4.74 25.37 -10.66
N GLU A 10 -4.56 24.32 -11.45
CA GLU A 10 -5.66 23.61 -12.10
C GLU A 10 -6.34 22.67 -11.10
N VAL A 11 -5.57 22.03 -10.21
CA VAL A 11 -6.03 21.17 -9.12
C VAL A 11 -6.72 21.98 -8.02
N ASP A 12 -6.18 23.13 -7.61
CA ASP A 12 -6.84 24.04 -6.65
C ASP A 12 -8.15 24.60 -7.23
N LYS A 13 -8.20 24.83 -8.55
CA LYS A 13 -9.44 25.22 -9.25
C LYS A 13 -10.44 24.06 -9.36
N LEU A 14 -9.98 22.81 -9.54
CA LEU A 14 -10.82 21.62 -9.57
C LEU A 14 -11.45 21.34 -8.19
N LEU A 15 -10.67 21.48 -7.11
CA LEU A 15 -11.11 21.27 -5.74
C LEU A 15 -12.06 22.36 -5.23
N ARG A 16 -11.91 23.60 -5.71
CA ARG A 16 -12.77 24.73 -5.31
C ARG A 16 -14.07 24.86 -6.11
N SER A 17 -14.13 24.37 -7.34
CA SER A 17 -15.22 24.75 -8.25
C SER A 17 -16.48 23.89 -8.14
N GLU A 18 -16.46 22.56 -8.17
CA GLU A 18 -17.71 21.80 -8.14
C GLU A 18 -17.53 20.42 -7.51
N ARG A 19 -18.35 20.15 -6.46
CA ARG A 19 -18.59 18.84 -5.84
C ARG A 19 -17.46 18.41 -4.90
N SER A 20 -17.85 17.85 -3.76
CA SER A 20 -16.98 17.19 -2.78
C SER A 20 -16.20 16.03 -3.43
N ALA A 21 -15.17 16.33 -4.22
CA ALA A 21 -14.23 15.34 -4.70
C ALA A 21 -13.47 14.85 -3.47
N ASN A 22 -13.80 13.62 -3.03
CA ASN A 22 -13.08 13.01 -1.94
C ASN A 22 -11.64 12.78 -2.42
N ILE A 23 -10.67 13.38 -1.74
CA ILE A 23 -9.24 13.27 -2.09
C ILE A 23 -8.76 11.80 -2.10
N ASN A 24 -9.46 10.94 -1.35
CA ASN A 24 -9.25 9.51 -1.27
C ASN A 24 -10.12 8.70 -2.24
N THR A 25 -10.64 9.32 -3.29
CA THR A 25 -11.36 8.58 -4.34
C THR A 25 -10.38 7.67 -5.06
N ALA A 26 -10.67 6.37 -5.08
CA ALA A 26 -9.93 5.36 -5.82
C ALA A 26 -10.53 5.15 -7.22
N ASN A 27 -9.68 4.80 -8.19
CA ASN A 27 -10.12 4.35 -9.51
C ASN A 27 -10.59 2.87 -9.47
N VAL A 28 -10.83 2.26 -10.64
CA VAL A 28 -11.29 0.86 -10.75
C VAL A 28 -10.30 -0.16 -10.19
N ASP A 29 -9.02 0.20 -10.15
CA ASP A 29 -7.91 -0.63 -9.66
C ASP A 29 -7.59 -0.36 -8.19
N GLY A 30 -8.38 0.50 -7.51
CA GLY A 30 -8.14 0.89 -6.12
C GLY A 30 -7.10 2.00 -5.96
N LEU A 31 -6.47 2.46 -7.05
CA LEU A 31 -5.45 3.51 -7.00
C LEU A 31 -6.07 4.87 -6.66
N THR A 32 -5.54 5.50 -5.61
CA THR A 32 -5.90 6.87 -5.23
C THR A 32 -5.06 7.89 -6.01
N ALA A 33 -5.44 9.17 -5.94
CA ALA A 33 -4.63 10.26 -6.50
C ALA A 33 -3.19 10.27 -5.95
N LEU A 34 -3.00 9.84 -4.69
CA LEU A 34 -1.68 9.77 -4.06
C LEU A 34 -0.80 8.67 -4.68
N HIS A 35 -1.37 7.51 -5.02
CA HIS A 35 -0.65 6.47 -5.75
C HIS A 35 -0.14 6.99 -7.09
N GLN A 36 -1.01 7.66 -7.85
CA GLN A 36 -0.63 8.19 -9.16
C GLN A 36 0.46 9.26 -9.04
N ALA A 37 0.35 10.17 -8.07
CA ALA A 37 1.37 11.20 -7.83
C ALA A 37 2.75 10.59 -7.49
N CYS A 38 2.77 9.46 -6.76
CA CYS A 38 3.98 8.72 -6.46
C CYS A 38 4.58 8.04 -7.69
N ILE A 39 3.76 7.45 -8.55
CA ILE A 39 4.21 6.79 -9.80
C ILE A 39 4.74 7.81 -10.81
N ASP A 40 4.17 9.02 -10.83
CA ASP A 40 4.54 10.09 -11.76
C ASP A 40 5.76 10.92 -11.32
N ASP A 41 6.42 10.57 -10.20
CA ASP A 41 7.51 11.34 -9.56
C ASP A 41 7.14 12.80 -9.27
N ASN A 42 5.88 13.04 -8.88
CA ASN A 42 5.36 14.39 -8.66
C ASN A 42 5.31 14.73 -7.18
N LEU A 43 6.48 15.08 -6.60
CA LEU A 43 6.60 15.45 -5.20
C LEU A 43 5.66 16.61 -4.81
N GLU A 44 5.56 17.65 -5.63
CA GLU A 44 4.66 18.79 -5.34
C GLU A 44 3.19 18.36 -5.17
N MET A 45 2.74 17.41 -6.00
CA MET A 45 1.40 16.84 -5.88
C MET A 45 1.27 15.93 -4.68
N VAL A 46 2.29 15.11 -4.37
CA VAL A 46 2.31 14.27 -3.16
C VAL A 46 2.15 15.14 -1.91
N GLU A 47 2.95 16.20 -1.80
CA GLU A 47 2.89 17.15 -0.69
C GLU A 47 1.50 17.78 -0.58
N PHE A 48 0.99 18.30 -1.70
CA PHE A 48 -0.33 18.91 -1.75
C PHE A 48 -1.42 17.93 -1.32
N LEU A 49 -1.40 16.69 -1.80
CA LEU A 49 -2.41 15.69 -1.48
C LEU A 49 -2.39 15.31 0.01
N VAL A 50 -1.21 15.05 0.57
CA VAL A 50 -1.04 14.69 1.99
C VAL A 50 -1.48 15.83 2.89
N GLU A 51 -1.10 17.07 2.59
CA GLU A 51 -1.54 18.27 3.33
C GLU A 51 -3.06 18.48 3.31
N HIS A 52 -3.73 18.03 2.25
CA HIS A 52 -5.18 18.11 2.09
C HIS A 52 -5.94 16.86 2.59
N GLY A 53 -5.26 15.96 3.31
CA GLY A 53 -5.87 14.82 4.00
C GLY A 53 -6.00 13.56 3.14
N ALA A 54 -5.13 13.39 2.14
CA ALA A 54 -4.98 12.09 1.49
C ALA A 54 -4.52 11.04 2.50
N ASP A 55 -5.08 9.85 2.41
CA ASP A 55 -4.68 8.70 3.20
C ASP A 55 -3.34 8.17 2.69
N ILE A 56 -2.30 8.44 3.46
CA ILE A 56 -0.92 8.07 3.15
C ILE A 56 -0.71 6.54 3.11
N ASN A 57 -1.61 5.79 3.74
CA ASN A 57 -1.58 4.34 3.83
C ASN A 57 -2.74 3.69 3.07
N ALA A 58 -3.36 4.42 2.13
CA ALA A 58 -4.40 3.86 1.27
C ALA A 58 -3.85 2.61 0.56
N CYS A 59 -4.65 1.55 0.50
CA CYS A 59 -4.31 0.34 -0.25
C CYS A 59 -5.09 0.30 -1.57
N ASP A 60 -4.42 -0.04 -2.66
CA ASP A 60 -5.09 -0.41 -3.90
C ASP A 60 -5.68 -1.83 -3.85
N ASN A 61 -6.21 -2.33 -4.97
CA ASN A 61 -6.81 -3.67 -5.01
C ASN A 61 -5.80 -4.81 -4.78
N GLU A 62 -4.52 -4.57 -5.05
CA GLU A 62 -3.41 -5.51 -4.82
C GLU A 62 -2.75 -5.31 -3.45
N GLY A 63 -3.32 -4.45 -2.59
CA GLY A 63 -2.80 -4.16 -1.27
C GLY A 63 -1.57 -3.24 -1.29
N TRP A 64 -1.20 -2.70 -2.44
CA TRP A 64 -0.10 -1.76 -2.53
C TRP A 64 -0.48 -0.43 -1.89
N THR A 65 0.46 0.13 -1.14
CA THR A 65 0.36 1.49 -0.59
C THR A 65 1.12 2.47 -1.46
N PRO A 66 0.93 3.80 -1.28
CA PRO A 66 1.77 4.80 -1.96
C PRO A 66 3.27 4.52 -1.77
N LEU A 67 3.68 4.05 -0.59
CA LEU A 67 5.08 3.72 -0.32
C LEU A 67 5.58 2.49 -1.11
N HIS A 68 4.74 1.48 -1.37
CA HIS A 68 5.10 0.38 -2.28
C HIS A 68 5.33 0.90 -3.70
N ALA A 69 4.42 1.74 -4.20
CA ALA A 69 4.55 2.33 -5.54
C ALA A 69 5.83 3.17 -5.65
N THR A 70 6.12 4.03 -4.66
CA THR A 70 7.36 4.82 -4.61
C THR A 70 8.61 3.95 -4.55
N ALA A 71 8.61 2.87 -3.75
CA ALA A 71 9.75 1.96 -3.63
C ALA A 71 10.04 1.25 -4.96
N SER A 72 8.99 0.81 -5.66
CA SER A 72 9.06 0.17 -6.98
C SER A 72 9.58 1.07 -8.09
N CYS A 73 9.59 2.39 -7.89
CA CYS A 73 10.09 3.35 -8.86
C CYS A 73 11.37 4.06 -8.38
N ALA A 74 11.87 3.71 -7.18
CA ALA A 74 13.09 4.26 -6.58
C ALA A 74 13.09 5.81 -6.36
N PHE A 75 11.93 6.45 -6.18
CA PHE A 75 11.83 7.89 -5.93
C PHE A 75 12.09 8.26 -4.46
N LEU A 76 13.37 8.42 -4.12
CA LEU A 76 13.84 8.63 -2.74
C LEU A 76 13.26 9.87 -2.05
N ASP A 77 13.11 10.99 -2.76
CA ASP A 77 12.60 12.23 -2.16
C ASP A 77 11.14 12.08 -1.73
N ILE A 78 10.33 11.42 -2.56
CA ILE A 78 8.94 11.07 -2.24
C ILE A 78 8.90 10.06 -1.09
N ALA A 79 9.75 9.04 -1.09
CA ALA A 79 9.77 8.04 -0.01
C ALA A 79 10.12 8.69 1.34
N ARG A 80 11.13 9.56 1.38
CA ARG A 80 11.49 10.34 2.57
C ARG A 80 10.32 11.21 3.04
N TYR A 81 9.63 11.87 2.11
CA TYR A 81 8.46 12.66 2.47
C TYR A 81 7.36 11.80 3.08
N LEU A 82 7.03 10.66 2.46
CA LEU A 82 5.98 9.75 2.94
C LEU A 82 6.31 9.19 4.33
N ILE A 83 7.54 8.72 4.53
CA ILE A 83 8.02 8.21 5.82
C ILE A 83 7.93 9.29 6.91
N ASN A 84 8.36 10.52 6.60
CA ASN A 84 8.27 11.64 7.54
C ASN A 84 6.82 12.02 7.89
N HIS A 85 5.84 11.59 7.09
CA HIS A 85 4.40 11.77 7.32
C HIS A 85 3.72 10.47 7.80
N ASN A 86 4.48 9.57 8.42
CA ASN A 86 3.98 8.33 9.04
C ASN A 86 3.37 7.32 8.05
N ALA A 87 3.93 7.23 6.85
CA ALA A 87 3.68 6.08 5.98
C ALA A 87 4.16 4.78 6.67
N ASN A 88 3.34 3.75 6.59
CA ASN A 88 3.62 2.45 7.19
C ASN A 88 4.66 1.70 6.36
N VAL A 89 5.91 1.70 6.83
CA VAL A 89 7.03 0.95 6.24
C VAL A 89 6.87 -0.57 6.34
N ALA A 90 5.96 -1.04 7.21
CA ALA A 90 5.64 -2.45 7.41
C ALA A 90 4.30 -2.86 6.78
N ALA A 91 3.77 -2.07 5.85
CA ALA A 91 2.57 -2.45 5.11
C ALA A 91 2.88 -3.70 4.26
N VAL A 92 1.97 -4.66 4.24
CA VAL A 92 2.15 -5.91 3.48
C VAL A 92 1.11 -5.91 2.35
N ASN A 93 1.56 -6.09 1.11
CA ASN A 93 0.67 -6.22 -0.05
C ASN A 93 0.02 -7.62 -0.10
N ASN A 94 -0.83 -7.88 -1.10
CA ASN A 94 -1.52 -9.17 -1.23
C ASN A 94 -0.57 -10.35 -1.50
N ASP A 95 0.63 -10.09 -2.00
CA ASP A 95 1.67 -11.09 -2.27
C ASP A 95 2.56 -11.36 -1.04
N GLY A 96 2.32 -10.66 0.08
CA GLY A 96 3.09 -10.83 1.30
C GLY A 96 4.39 -10.00 1.34
N GLU A 97 4.54 -9.06 0.42
CA GLU A 97 5.73 -8.23 0.26
C GLU A 97 5.58 -6.90 0.99
N LEU A 98 6.68 -6.44 1.58
CA LEU A 98 6.82 -5.11 2.19
C LEU A 98 7.31 -4.10 1.14
N PRO A 99 7.22 -2.77 1.38
CA PRO A 99 7.85 -1.79 0.50
C PRO A 99 9.35 -2.04 0.29
N ILE A 100 10.06 -2.54 1.30
CA ILE A 100 11.49 -2.86 1.20
C ILE A 100 11.75 -4.05 0.27
N ASP A 101 10.83 -5.01 0.17
CA ASP A 101 10.98 -6.18 -0.71
C ASP A 101 10.82 -5.80 -2.20
N ILE A 102 10.18 -4.66 -2.47
CA ILE A 102 9.90 -4.13 -3.81
C ILE A 102 10.94 -3.08 -4.27
N ALA A 103 11.80 -2.61 -3.35
CA ALA A 103 12.74 -1.53 -3.63
C ALA A 103 13.67 -1.86 -4.82
N GLU A 104 13.73 -0.98 -5.83
CA GLU A 104 14.54 -1.24 -7.04
C GLU A 104 16.04 -0.99 -6.84
N ASN A 105 16.43 -0.23 -5.81
CA ASN A 105 17.83 0.13 -5.59
C ASN A 105 18.24 0.04 -4.11
N GLU A 106 19.55 -0.14 -3.89
CA GLU A 106 20.14 -0.27 -2.56
C GLU A 106 19.89 0.98 -1.69
N GLU A 107 19.76 2.17 -2.27
CA GLU A 107 19.54 3.40 -1.49
C GLU A 107 18.13 3.44 -0.88
N MET A 108 17.12 2.97 -1.61
CA MET A 108 15.74 2.83 -1.15
C MET A 108 15.63 1.72 -0.11
N GLU A 109 16.28 0.57 -0.37
CA GLU A 109 16.38 -0.52 0.62
C GLU A 109 16.97 -0.01 1.93
N ASN A 110 18.10 0.71 1.87
CA ASN A 110 18.75 1.26 3.06
C ASN A 110 17.85 2.27 3.78
N LEU A 111 17.17 3.17 3.05
CA LEU A 111 16.25 4.14 3.65
C LEU A 111 15.12 3.45 4.43
N LEU A 112 14.50 2.44 3.82
CA LEU A 112 13.40 1.70 4.43
C LEU A 112 13.89 0.85 5.61
N GLN A 113 15.04 0.18 5.47
CA GLN A 113 15.64 -0.60 6.55
C GLN A 113 16.01 0.28 7.75
N GLU A 114 16.61 1.44 7.52
CA GLU A 114 16.95 2.40 8.57
C GLU A 114 15.71 2.88 9.34
N GLU A 115 14.58 3.07 8.65
CA GLU A 115 13.32 3.44 9.30
C GLU A 115 12.74 2.28 10.10
N MET A 116 12.70 1.07 9.52
CA MET A 116 12.22 -0.12 10.21
C MET A 116 13.03 -0.39 11.48
N ASP A 117 14.36 -0.29 11.42
CA ASP A 117 15.25 -0.44 12.57
C ASP A 117 14.98 0.61 13.65
N ARG A 118 14.64 1.85 13.24
CA ARG A 118 14.30 2.95 14.16
C ARG A 118 12.97 2.71 14.87
N GLU A 119 11.98 2.19 14.16
CA GLU A 119 10.69 1.81 14.72
C GLU A 119 10.74 0.48 15.49
N GLY A 120 11.85 -0.28 15.37
CA GLY A 120 12.02 -1.58 16.00
C GLY A 120 11.19 -2.68 15.33
N ILE A 121 10.93 -2.53 14.03
CA ILE A 121 10.15 -3.45 13.20
C ILE A 121 11.07 -4.53 12.65
N ASP A 122 10.72 -5.79 12.92
CA ASP A 122 11.34 -6.95 12.31
C ASP A 122 10.63 -7.28 10.98
N ALA A 123 11.35 -7.18 9.87
CA ALA A 123 10.81 -7.42 8.52
C ALA A 123 10.30 -8.86 8.35
N ASP A 124 10.98 -9.86 8.94
CA ASP A 124 10.53 -11.26 8.90
C ASP A 124 9.21 -11.42 9.67
N ALA A 125 9.11 -10.77 10.83
CA ALA A 125 7.89 -10.80 11.62
C ALA A 125 6.72 -10.09 10.91
N ALA A 126 6.98 -8.96 10.24
CA ALA A 126 5.97 -8.21 9.50
C ALA A 126 5.38 -9.03 8.34
N ARG A 127 6.23 -9.71 7.57
CA ARG A 127 5.78 -10.65 6.51
C ARG A 127 4.90 -11.78 7.06
N CYS A 128 5.31 -12.39 8.18
CA CYS A 128 4.57 -13.50 8.77
C CYS A 128 3.22 -13.10 9.38
N ALA A 129 3.01 -11.83 9.75
CA ALA A 129 1.81 -11.39 10.46
C ALA A 129 0.52 -11.56 9.64
N GLU A 130 0.55 -11.30 8.32
CA GLU A 130 -0.62 -11.50 7.45
C GLU A 130 -0.87 -12.98 7.14
N GLU A 131 0.18 -13.79 6.94
CA GLU A 131 0.03 -15.24 6.76
C GLU A 131 -0.64 -15.88 7.99
N GLN A 132 -0.24 -15.47 9.20
CA GLN A 132 -0.88 -15.92 10.44
C GLN A 132 -2.32 -15.44 10.58
N ARG A 133 -2.61 -14.19 10.20
CA ARG A 133 -3.96 -13.63 10.24
C ARG A 133 -4.91 -14.38 9.29
N MET A 134 -4.46 -14.69 8.07
CA MET A 134 -5.23 -15.50 7.12
C MET A 134 -5.47 -16.93 7.65
N LEU A 135 -4.48 -17.51 8.32
CA LEU A 135 -4.60 -18.81 8.97
C LEU A 135 -5.58 -18.79 10.15
N GLU A 136 -5.58 -17.73 10.95
CA GLU A 136 -6.53 -17.53 12.04
C GLU A 136 -7.95 -17.34 11.52
N ASP A 137 -8.15 -16.51 10.50
CA ASP A 137 -9.44 -16.33 9.83
C ASP A 137 -9.94 -17.64 9.20
N ALA A 138 -9.05 -18.41 8.57
CA ALA A 138 -9.38 -19.72 8.00
C ALA A 138 -9.72 -20.75 9.09
N ASN A 139 -8.97 -20.80 10.20
CA ASN A 139 -9.27 -21.69 11.32
C ASN A 139 -10.58 -21.29 12.01
N LEU A 140 -10.84 -19.99 12.17
CA LEU A 140 -12.10 -19.47 12.71
C LEU A 140 -13.26 -19.84 11.80
N TRP A 141 -13.12 -19.69 10.48
CA TRP A 141 -14.12 -20.12 9.50
C TRP A 141 -14.37 -21.64 9.55
N LEU A 142 -13.31 -22.45 9.58
CA LEU A 142 -13.40 -23.92 9.72
C LEU A 142 -14.09 -24.32 11.03
N SER A 143 -13.85 -23.57 12.12
CA SER A 143 -14.48 -23.82 13.42
C SER A 143 -15.98 -23.45 13.45
N ASN A 144 -16.40 -22.51 12.59
CA ASN A 144 -17.77 -21.98 12.57
C ASN A 144 -18.69 -22.61 11.51
N LYS A 145 -18.17 -23.32 10.48
CA LYS A 145 -19.00 -23.93 9.42
C LYS A 145 -18.84 -25.44 9.31
N THR A 146 -19.98 -26.14 9.40
CA THR A 146 -20.21 -27.51 8.90
C THR A 146 -19.88 -27.61 7.40
N ILE A 147 -18.63 -27.93 7.05
CA ILE A 147 -18.07 -28.60 5.83
C ILE A 147 -18.58 -28.16 4.42
N LYS A 148 -19.60 -27.31 4.27
CA LYS A 148 -20.40 -27.21 3.04
C LYS A 148 -20.06 -26.05 2.11
N GLU A 149 -18.99 -25.29 2.34
CA GLU A 149 -18.58 -24.25 1.39
C GLU A 149 -17.17 -24.50 0.88
N ILE A 150 -17.02 -24.36 -0.44
CA ILE A 150 -15.94 -24.98 -1.21
C ILE A 150 -14.77 -24.00 -1.39
N GLN A 151 -14.92 -22.71 -1.07
CA GLN A 151 -13.89 -21.67 -1.29
C GLN A 151 -14.01 -20.51 -0.28
N HIS A 152 -12.88 -19.99 0.18
CA HIS A 152 -12.77 -18.81 1.03
C HIS A 152 -13.17 -17.54 0.25
N PRO A 153 -14.03 -16.64 0.80
CA PRO A 153 -14.62 -15.53 0.04
C PRO A 153 -13.62 -14.44 -0.39
N LYS A 154 -12.49 -14.29 0.29
CA LYS A 154 -11.45 -13.30 -0.08
C LYS A 154 -10.38 -13.87 -1.01
N THR A 155 -9.98 -15.11 -0.80
CA THR A 155 -8.82 -15.72 -1.47
C THR A 155 -9.21 -16.77 -2.50
N GLY A 156 -10.47 -17.19 -2.55
CA GLY A 156 -10.94 -18.32 -3.35
C GLY A 156 -10.39 -19.69 -2.91
N ALA A 157 -9.54 -19.72 -1.87
CA ALA A 157 -8.86 -20.93 -1.43
C ALA A 157 -9.85 -21.93 -0.85
N SER A 158 -9.85 -23.15 -1.40
CA SER A 158 -10.65 -24.25 -0.83
C SER A 158 -10.01 -24.78 0.44
N ALA A 159 -10.78 -25.47 1.27
CA ALA A 159 -10.26 -26.20 2.43
C ALA A 159 -9.12 -27.17 2.06
N LEU A 160 -9.08 -27.66 0.81
CA LEU A 160 -8.03 -28.53 0.30
C LEU A 160 -6.71 -27.79 0.05
N HIS A 161 -6.75 -26.54 -0.43
CA HIS A 161 -5.55 -25.72 -0.60
C HIS A 161 -4.89 -25.45 0.76
N VAL A 162 -5.71 -25.16 1.78
CA VAL A 162 -5.23 -24.93 3.16
C VAL A 162 -4.65 -26.21 3.77
N ALA A 163 -5.25 -27.37 3.52
CA ALA A 163 -4.74 -28.66 4.00
C ALA A 163 -3.40 -29.04 3.34
N ALA A 164 -3.28 -28.82 2.02
CA ALA A 164 -2.06 -29.07 1.26
C ALA A 164 -0.90 -28.18 1.71
N ALA A 165 -1.16 -26.89 2.00
CA ALA A 165 -0.15 -25.98 2.56
C ALA A 165 0.38 -26.45 3.92
N LYS A 166 -0.44 -27.15 4.71
CA LYS A 166 -0.06 -27.71 6.02
C LYS A 166 0.55 -29.11 5.96
N GLY A 167 0.67 -29.71 4.78
CA GLY A 167 1.25 -31.05 4.61
C GLY A 167 0.43 -32.20 5.22
N TYR A 168 -0.89 -32.02 5.35
CA TYR A 168 -1.83 -33.06 5.78
C TYR A 168 -2.20 -34.04 4.66
#